data_AF-A0A846EGX5-F1
#
_entry.id   AF-A0A846EGX5-F1
#
_cell.length_a   1.000
_cell.length_b   1.000
_cell.length_c   1.000
_cell.angle_alpha   90.00
_cell.angle_beta   90.00
_cell.angle_gamma   90.00
#
_symmetry.space_group_name_H-M   'P 1'
#
loop_
_entity.id
_entity.type
_entity.pdbx_description
1 polymer ?
#
loop_
_entity_poly.entity_id
_entity_poly.type
_entity_poly.pdbx_seq_one_letter_code
_entity_poly.pdbx_strand_id
1 'polypeptide(L)' 'MNQNNHNIQSEFNVNEYVQQMSSLLNLPINNEYTDGVITNFERITSIAETVNKFPLPAEIEIAPIFEP' A
#
# COMPACT_ATOMS: atom_id res chain seq x y z
N MET A 1 -27.80 -26.01 -6.05
CA MET A 1 -26.56 -25.39 -6.57
C MET A 1 -26.44 -24.02 -5.92
N ASN A 2 -25.66 -23.90 -4.85
CA ASN A 2 -25.53 -22.66 -4.08
C ASN A 2 -24.42 -21.78 -4.68
N GLN A 3 -24.79 -20.54 -4.95
CA GLN A 3 -23.92 -19.43 -5.33
C GLN A 3 -23.08 -19.02 -4.11
N ASN A 4 -21.80 -19.42 -4.06
CA ASN A 4 -20.86 -18.95 -3.05
C ASN A 4 -19.99 -17.83 -3.64
N ASN A 5 -20.58 -16.64 -3.76
CA ASN A 5 -19.82 -15.43 -4.04
C ASN A 5 -19.13 -14.99 -2.73
N HIS A 6 -17.93 -15.50 -2.46
CA HIS A 6 -17.07 -14.92 -1.44
C HIS A 6 -16.38 -13.69 -2.02
N ASN A 7 -17.04 -12.54 -1.87
CA ASN A 7 -16.35 -11.25 -1.97
C ASN A 7 -15.50 -11.11 -0.70
N ILE A 8 -14.26 -11.60 -0.72
CA ILE A 8 -13.29 -11.29 0.33
C ILE A 8 -12.58 -10.01 -0.11
N GLN A 9 -13.18 -8.85 0.17
CA GLN A 9 -12.38 -7.67 0.42
C GLN A 9 -11.78 -7.86 1.81
N SER A 10 -10.56 -8.40 1.89
CA SER A 10 -9.80 -8.38 3.14
C SER A 10 -9.48 -6.92 3.46
N GLU A 11 -9.84 -6.48 4.66
CA GLU A 11 -9.41 -5.19 5.18
C GLU A 11 -7.88 -5.10 5.13
N PHE A 12 -7.35 -3.98 4.62
CA PHE A 12 -5.90 -3.82 4.46
C PHE A 12 -5.23 -3.73 5.83
N ASN A 13 -4.43 -4.75 6.18
CA ASN A 13 -3.71 -4.80 7.44
C ASN A 13 -2.31 -4.19 7.28
N VAL A 14 -2.14 -2.97 7.80
CA VAL A 14 -0.87 -2.23 7.71
C VAL A 14 0.28 -2.96 8.42
N ASN A 15 0.03 -3.56 9.58
CA ASN A 15 1.07 -4.29 10.31
C ASN A 15 1.59 -5.48 9.49
N GLU A 16 0.68 -6.30 8.96
CA GLU A 16 1.06 -7.44 8.11
C GLU A 16 1.83 -6.99 6.88
N TYR A 17 1.36 -5.92 6.21
CA TYR A 17 2.02 -5.36 5.05
C TYR A 17 3.45 -4.89 5.37
N VAL A 18 3.65 -4.13 6.45
CA VAL A 18 4.97 -3.64 6.86
C VAL A 18 5.92 -4.81 7.14
N GLN A 19 5.45 -5.85 7.85
CA GLN A 19 6.26 -7.03 8.13
C GLN A 19 6.65 -7.78 6.86
N GLN A 20 5.69 -8.05 5.96
CA GLN A 20 5.95 -8.73 4.70
C GLN A 20 6.90 -7.93 3.79
N MET A 21 6.72 -6.62 3.68
CA MET A 21 7.57 -5.76 2.86
C MET A 21 8.99 -5.63 3.41
N SER A 22 9.16 -5.55 4.73
CA SER A 22 10.49 -5.56 5.34
C SER A 22 11.27 -6.83 5.02
N SER A 23 10.58 -7.98 5.01
CA SER A 23 11.15 -9.28 4.61
C SER A 23 11.48 -9.31 3.13
N LEU A 24 10.54 -8.92 2.27
CA LEU A 24 10.71 -8.91 0.82
C LEU A 24 11.89 -8.04 0.36
N LEU A 25 12.06 -6.87 0.97
CA LEU A 25 13.12 -5.92 0.66
C LEU A 25 14.45 -6.25 1.34
N ASN A 26 14.50 -7.30 2.17
CA ASN A 26 15.64 -7.62 3.03
C ASN A 26 16.10 -6.41 3.85
N LEU A 27 15.13 -5.65 4.36
CA LEU A 27 15.32 -4.42 5.14
C LEU A 27 14.67 -4.61 6.52
N PRO A 28 15.36 -5.29 7.46
CA PRO A 28 14.80 -5.54 8.79
C PRO A 28 14.58 -4.21 9.53
N ILE A 29 13.42 -4.06 10.15
CA ILE A 29 13.06 -2.88 10.95
C ILE A 29 13.38 -3.20 12.41
N ASN A 30 14.13 -2.32 13.08
CA ASN A 30 14.37 -2.47 14.51
C ASN A 30 13.04 -2.36 15.29
N ASN A 31 12.90 -3.12 16.38
CA ASN A 31 11.69 -3.15 17.19
C ASN A 31 11.29 -1.75 17.70
N GLU A 32 12.27 -0.91 18.06
CA GLU A 32 12.08 0.47 18.51
C GLU A 32 11.43 1.38 17.47
N TYR A 33 11.52 1.03 16.19
CA TYR A 33 10.96 1.83 15.08
C TYR A 33 9.69 1.23 14.49
N THR A 34 9.32 0.01 14.86
CA THR A 34 8.22 -0.74 14.21
C THR A 34 6.90 0.02 14.32
N ASP A 35 6.55 0.47 15.54
CA ASP A 35 5.31 1.23 15.78
C ASP A 35 5.28 2.53 14.97
N GLY A 36 6.39 3.27 14.94
CA GLY A 36 6.50 4.50 14.17
C GLY A 36 6.37 4.30 12.66
N VAL A 37 6.90 3.20 12.13
CA VAL A 37 6.71 2.84 10.71
C VAL A 37 5.25 2.52 10.43
N ILE A 38 4.60 1.72 11.29
CA ILE A 38 3.18 1.37 11.14
C ILE A 38 2.30 2.62 11.15
N THR A 39 2.46 3.51 12.13
CA THR A 39 1.70 4.77 12.21
C THR A 39 1.89 5.65 10.96
N ASN A 40 3.11 5.69 10.41
CA ASN A 40 3.37 6.42 9.18
C ASN A 40 2.65 5.80 7.97
N PHE A 41 2.64 4.47 7.85
CA PHE A 41 1.91 3.78 6.78
C PHE A 41 0.40 3.95 6.90
N GLU A 42 -0.18 3.93 8.11
CA GLU A 42 -1.60 4.23 8.32
C GLU A 42 -1.97 5.61 7.78
N ARG A 43 -1.15 6.62 8.13
CA ARG A 43 -1.34 8.00 7.64
C ARG A 43 -1.21 8.10 6.12
N ILE A 44 -0.20 7.46 5.54
CA ILE A 44 0.01 7.44 4.07
C ILE A 44 -1.17 6.76 3.37
N THR A 45 -1.66 5.64 3.92
CA THR A 45 -2.78 4.88 3.34
C THR A 45 -4.04 5.74 3.27
N SER A 46 -4.36 6.48 4.34
CA SER A 46 -5.52 7.39 4.35
C SER A 46 -5.44 8.48 3.27
N ILE A 47 -4.25 9.02 3.02
CA ILE A 47 -4.02 9.99 1.94
C ILE A 47 -4.15 9.30 0.57
N ALA A 48 -3.54 8.12 0.41
CA ALA A 48 -3.55 7.35 -0.82
C ALA A 48 -4.97 6.93 -1.23
N GLU A 49 -5.86 6.59 -0.27
CA GLU A 49 -7.27 6.31 -0.56
C GLU A 49 -7.99 7.48 -1.25
N THR A 50 -7.61 8.71 -0.91
CA THR A 50 -8.16 9.90 -1.57
C THR A 50 -7.61 10.04 -2.99
N VAL A 51 -6.30 9.86 -3.15
CA VAL A 51 -5.61 9.95 -4.46
C VAL A 51 -6.06 8.83 -5.42
N ASN A 52 -6.31 7.63 -4.91
CA ASN A 52 -6.73 6.48 -5.72
C ASN A 52 -8.19 6.58 -6.22
N LYS A 53 -8.99 7.53 -5.71
CA LYS A 53 -10.35 7.80 -6.21
C LYS A 53 -10.35 8.65 -7.48
N PHE A 54 -9.23 9.30 -7.81
CA PHE A 54 -9.13 10.04 -9.07
C PHE A 54 -9.02 9.04 -10.23
N PRO A 55 -9.86 9.16 -11.27
CA PRO A 55 -9.81 8.26 -12.40
C PRO A 55 -8.48 8.43 -13.13
N LEU A 56 -7.82 7.33 -13.46
CA LEU A 56 -6.66 7.36 -14.35
C LEU A 56 -7.15 7.48 -15.80
N PRO A 57 -6.59 8.39 -16.61
CA PRO A 57 -6.87 8.44 -18.04
C PRO A 57 -6.38 7.14 -18.71
N ALA A 58 -7.07 6.71 -19.77
CA ALA A 58 -6.67 5.52 -20.54
C ALA A 58 -5.29 5.69 -21.19
N GLU A 59 -4.94 6.93 -21.52
CA GLU A 59 -3.62 7.35 -21.97
C GLU A 59 -2.94 8.07 -20.81
N ILE A 60 -1.99 7.40 -20.17
CA ILE A 60 -1.18 7.98 -19.08
C ILE A 60 -0.03 8.74 -19.73
N GLU A 61 0.07 10.05 -19.47
CA GLU A 61 1.25 10.82 -19.85
C GLU A 61 2.49 10.21 -19.18
N ILE A 62 3.53 9.99 -19.98
CA ILE A 62 4.79 9.44 -19.50
C ILE A 62 5.32 10.36 -18.40
N ALA A 63 5.73 9.78 -17.27
CA ALA A 63 6.44 10.55 -16.24
C ALA A 63 7.61 11.31 -16.90
N PRO A 64 7.93 12.53 -16.45
CA PRO A 64 9.02 13.31 -17.01
C PRO A 64 10.29 12.48 -17.02
N ILE A 65 10.90 12.35 -18.20
CA ILE A 65 12.20 11.70 -18.34
C ILE A 65 13.21 12.63 -17.67
N PHE A 66 13.95 12.11 -16.70
CA PHE A 66 15.05 12.85 -16.09
C PHE A 66 16.16 13.04 -17.14
N GLU A 67 16.35 14.28 -17.58
CA GLU A 67 17.50 14.68 -18.38
C GLU A 67 18.60 15.21 -17.44
N PRO A 68 19.80 14.59 -17.42
CA PRO A 68 20.88 14.92 -16.49
C PRO A 68 21.55 16.27 -16.75
#